data_AF-A0A9D6C771-F1
#
_entry.id   AF-A0A9D6C771-F1
#
_cell.length_a   1.000
_cell.length_b   1.000
_cell.length_c   1.000
_cell.angle_alpha   90.00
_cell.angle_beta   90.00
_cell.angle_gamma   90.00
#
_symmetry.space_group_name_H-M   'P 1'
#
loop_
_entity.id
_entity.type
_entity.pdbx_description
1 polymer ?
#
loop_
_entity_poly.entity_id
_entity_poly.type
_entity_poly.pdbx_seq_one_letter_code
_entity_poly.pdbx_strand_id
1 'polypeptide(L)'
;MPNVKIYVEEAVFAEQRAALIEALPSIRALLAEGFNVDVPAFQFAVMPVVAMPDLPLINVELHILPKPERTRAAVLAVCADLRALIEGVAGCRAAIRVMTLDPETYIALK
;
A
#
# COMPACT_ATOMS: atom_id res chain seq x y z
N MET A 1 4.78 3.68 11.57
CA MET A 1 4.92 2.26 11.23
C MET A 1 3.79 1.89 10.27
N PRO A 2 4.01 2.01 8.95
CA PRO A 2 3.04 1.57 7.94
C PRO A 2 3.16 0.07 7.69
N ASN A 3 2.04 -0.65 7.78
CA ASN A 3 1.93 -2.02 7.33
C ASN A 3 1.17 -2.01 5.99
N VAL A 4 1.86 -2.40 4.93
CA VAL A 4 1.36 -2.35 3.56
C VAL A 4 1.21 -3.76 3.03
N LYS A 5 0.00 -4.12 2.61
CA LYS A 5 -0.30 -5.35 1.90
C LYS A 5 -0.89 -5.01 0.55
N ILE A 6 -0.28 -5.51 -0.53
CA ILE A 6 -0.78 -5.37 -1.89
C ILE A 6 -1.23 -6.75 -2.35
N TYR A 7 -2.55 -6.92 -2.44
CA TYR A 7 -3.20 -8.10 -2.97
C TYR A 7 -3.41 -7.88 -4.46
N VAL A 8 -2.86 -8.76 -5.28
CA VAL A 8 -2.91 -8.66 -6.74
C VAL A 8 -3.60 -9.90 -7.28
N GLU A 9 -4.58 -9.74 -8.17
CA GLU A 9 -5.21 -10.87 -8.84
C GLU A 9 -4.14 -11.76 -9.51
N GLU A 10 -4.30 -13.08 -9.43
CA GLU A 10 -3.27 -14.06 -9.79
C GLU A 10 -2.75 -13.92 -11.23
N ALA A 11 -3.62 -13.73 -12.22
CA ALA A 11 -3.20 -13.54 -13.61
C ALA A 11 -2.44 -12.21 -13.79
N VAL A 12 -2.93 -11.12 -13.18
CA VAL A 12 -2.23 -9.83 -13.17
C VAL A 12 -0.86 -9.95 -12.49
N PHE A 13 -0.79 -10.67 -11.37
CA PHE A 13 0.48 -10.86 -10.65
C PHE A 13 1.46 -11.68 -11.46
N ALA A 14 1.01 -12.73 -12.16
CA ALA A 14 1.86 -13.54 -13.02
C ALA A 14 2.45 -12.72 -14.18
N GLU A 15 1.64 -11.86 -14.80
CA GLU A 15 2.08 -11.01 -15.91
C GLU A 15 3.00 -9.87 -15.45
N GLN A 16 2.64 -9.18 -14.36
CA GLN A 16 3.29 -7.94 -13.92
C GLN A 16 4.31 -8.15 -12.79
N ARG A 17 4.65 -9.39 -12.44
CA ARG A 17 5.48 -9.72 -11.26
C ARG A 17 6.78 -8.91 -11.18
N ALA A 18 7.52 -8.86 -12.29
CA ALA A 18 8.82 -8.20 -12.33
C ALA A 18 8.68 -6.68 -12.13
N ALA A 19 7.74 -6.06 -12.87
CA ALA A 19 7.48 -4.63 -12.79
C ALA A 19 6.96 -4.22 -11.39
N LEU A 20 6.09 -5.03 -10.78
CA LEU A 20 5.61 -4.81 -9.42
C LEU A 20 6.75 -4.88 -8.39
N ILE A 21 7.68 -5.85 -8.53
CA ILE A 21 8.86 -5.96 -7.64
C ILE A 21 9.78 -4.75 -7.82
N GLU A 22 10.02 -4.33 -9.06
CA GLU A 22 10.84 -3.16 -9.38
C GLU A 22 10.24 -1.86 -8.85
N ALA A 23 8.91 -1.77 -8.76
CA ALA A 23 8.20 -0.61 -8.23
C ALA A 23 8.24 -0.51 -6.68
N LEU A 24 8.55 -1.59 -5.95
CA LEU A 24 8.50 -1.59 -4.47
C LEU A 24 9.35 -0.51 -3.80
N PRO A 25 10.60 -0.24 -4.23
CA PRO A 25 11.40 0.83 -3.66
C PRO A 25 10.74 2.20 -3.83
N SER A 26 10.17 2.48 -5.00
CA SER A 26 9.47 3.73 -5.30
C SER A 26 8.19 3.88 -4.47
N ILE A 27 7.42 2.80 -4.33
CA ILE A 27 6.23 2.78 -3.46
C ILE A 27 6.62 3.08 -2.01
N ARG A 28 7.67 2.42 -1.51
CA ARG A 28 8.16 2.64 -0.15
C ARG A 28 8.63 4.07 0.05
N ALA A 29 9.35 4.65 -0.92
CA ALA A 29 9.83 6.04 -0.87
C ALA A 29 8.66 7.03 -0.79
N LEU A 30 7.65 6.86 -1.67
CA LEU A 30 6.43 7.67 -1.68
C LEU A 30 5.73 7.63 -0.32
N LEU A 31 5.57 6.45 0.26
CA LEU A 31 4.90 6.31 1.56
C LEU A 31 5.76 6.83 2.73
N ALA A 32 7.08 6.70 2.65
CA ALA A 32 8.01 7.19 3.68
C ALA A 32 7.97 8.72 3.76
N GLU A 33 8.02 9.37 2.61
CA GLU A 33 7.86 10.81 2.47
C GLU A 33 6.46 11.25 2.91
N GLY A 34 5.41 10.67 2.31
CA GLY A 34 4.02 11.07 2.55
C GLY A 34 3.55 10.89 3.99
N PHE A 35 4.06 9.89 4.72
CA PHE A 35 3.70 9.65 6.12
C PHE A 35 4.75 10.09 7.14
N ASN A 36 5.88 10.66 6.68
CA ASN A 36 7.02 11.03 7.51
C ASN A 36 7.45 9.88 8.44
N VAL A 37 7.95 8.80 7.82
CA VAL A 37 8.37 7.57 8.50
C VAL A 37 9.70 7.08 7.96
N ASP A 38 10.61 6.70 8.86
CA ASP A 38 11.85 6.02 8.50
C ASP A 38 11.61 4.63 7.86
N VAL A 39 12.45 4.28 6.90
CA VAL A 39 12.38 3.03 6.14
C VAL A 39 12.28 1.76 7.02
N PRO A 40 13.02 1.60 8.14
CA PRO A 40 12.90 0.43 9.00
C PRO A 40 11.52 0.26 9.66
N ALA A 41 10.71 1.32 9.68
CA ALA A 41 9.37 1.28 10.25
C ALA A 41 8.32 0.68 9.29
N PHE A 42 8.66 0.29 8.07
CA PHE A 42 7.73 -0.37 7.15
C PHE A 42 7.64 -1.88 7.38
N GLN A 43 6.43 -2.42 7.26
CA GLN A 43 6.20 -3.81 6.87
C GLN A 43 5.59 -3.78 5.47
N PHE A 44 6.12 -4.57 4.54
CA PHE A 44 5.68 -4.58 3.16
C PHE A 44 5.48 -6.00 2.65
N ALA A 45 4.35 -6.29 2.02
CA ALA A 45 4.08 -7.56 1.36
C ALA A 45 3.27 -7.37 0.08
N VAL A 46 3.61 -8.13 -0.96
CA VAL A 46 2.81 -8.26 -2.17
C VAL A 46 2.51 -9.74 -2.37
N MET A 47 1.25 -10.07 -2.64
CA MET A 47 0.81 -11.46 -2.77
C MET A 47 -0.29 -11.64 -3.82
N PRO A 48 -0.27 -12.77 -4.54
CA PRO A 48 -1.33 -13.14 -5.46
C PRO A 48 -2.59 -13.56 -4.68
N VAL A 49 -3.77 -13.27 -5.24
CA VAL A 49 -5.08 -13.69 -4.74
C VAL A 49 -6.01 -14.01 -5.90
N VAL A 50 -7.07 -14.77 -5.64
CA VAL A 50 -8.20 -14.89 -6.57
C VAL A 50 -9.17 -13.73 -6.29
N ALA A 51 -9.46 -12.92 -7.31
CA ALA A 51 -10.38 -11.78 -7.21
C ALA A 51 -11.63 -12.01 -8.06
N MET A 52 -12.74 -11.34 -7.70
CA MET A 52 -13.91 -11.29 -8.56
C MET A 52 -13.63 -10.34 -9.75
N PRO A 53 -13.97 -10.73 -10.99
CA PRO A 53 -13.57 -9.99 -12.20
C PRO A 53 -14.28 -8.63 -12.36
N ASP A 54 -15.38 -8.41 -11.65
CA ASP A 54 -16.15 -7.16 -11.62
C ASP A 54 -15.70 -6.21 -10.49
N LEU A 55 -14.76 -6.63 -9.65
CA LEU A 55 -14.16 -5.81 -8.60
C LEU A 55 -12.73 -5.39 -8.98
N PRO A 56 -12.13 -4.42 -8.26
CA PRO A 56 -10.72 -4.06 -8.47
C PRO A 56 -9.80 -5.26 -8.31
N LEU A 57 -8.99 -5.52 -9.34
CA LEU A 57 -8.05 -6.63 -9.42
C LEU A 57 -6.80 -6.40 -8.53
N ILE A 58 -6.58 -5.17 -8.07
CA ILE A 58 -5.58 -4.85 -7.07
C ILE A 58 -6.23 -4.19 -5.86
N ASN A 59 -5.91 -4.70 -4.68
CA ASN A 59 -6.36 -4.17 -3.41
C ASN A 59 -5.15 -3.89 -2.52
N VAL A 60 -5.02 -2.65 -2.08
CA VAL A 60 -4.01 -2.24 -1.10
C VAL A 60 -4.68 -2.05 0.24
N GLU A 61 -4.15 -2.73 1.25
CA GLU A 61 -4.48 -2.47 2.64
C GLU A 61 -3.30 -1.79 3.32
N LEU A 62 -3.60 -0.64 3.93
CA LEU A 62 -2.64 0.18 4.63
C LEU A 62 -3.09 0.37 6.07
N HIS A 63 -2.29 -0.12 7.02
CA HIS A 63 -2.49 0.20 8.44
C HIS A 63 -1.41 1.18 8.89
N ILE A 64 -1.81 2.27 9.53
CA ILE A 64 -0.90 3.30 10.02
C ILE A 64 -1.22 3.65 11.47
N LEU A 65 -0.19 3.91 12.27
CA LEU A 65 -0.40 4.59 13.56
C LEU A 65 -0.88 6.03 13.33
N PRO A 66 -1.77 6.57 14.16
CA PRO A 66 -2.15 7.97 14.09
C PRO A 66 -0.96 8.88 14.39
N LYS A 67 -0.94 10.06 13.77
CA LYS A 67 -0.10 11.20 14.14
C LYS A 67 -0.86 12.50 13.80
N PRO A 68 -0.61 13.63 14.50
CA PRO A 68 -1.31 14.89 14.24
C PRO A 68 -1.26 15.34 12.77
N GLU A 69 -0.11 15.16 12.11
CA GLU A 69 0.09 15.52 10.70
C GLU A 69 -0.65 14.60 9.71
N ARG A 70 -1.07 13.40 10.14
CA ARG A 70 -1.80 12.42 9.30
C ARG A 70 -3.29 12.70 9.30
N THR A 71 -3.65 13.92 8.92
CA THR A 71 -5.05 14.31 8.71
C THR A 71 -5.69 13.46 7.61
N ARG A 72 -7.02 13.38 7.59
CA ARG A 72 -7.76 12.66 6.54
C ARG A 72 -7.36 13.13 5.14
N ALA A 73 -7.21 14.44 4.94
CA ALA A 73 -6.83 15.02 3.65
C ALA A 73 -5.41 14.60 3.25
N ALA A 74 -4.45 14.67 4.18
CA ALA A 74 -3.08 14.24 3.94
C ALA A 74 -3.00 12.74 3.59
N VAL A 75 -3.70 11.88 4.34
CA VAL A 75 -3.75 10.44 4.07
C VAL A 75 -4.36 10.16 2.70
N LEU A 76 -5.45 10.85 2.33
CA LEU A 76 -6.08 10.69 1.02
C LEU A 76 -5.17 11.13 -0.13
N ALA A 77 -4.39 12.20 0.05
CA ALA A 77 -3.42 12.66 -0.96
C ALA A 77 -2.35 11.57 -1.22
N VAL A 78 -1.71 11.07 -0.15
CA VAL A 78 -0.71 9.99 -0.27
C VAL A 78 -1.30 8.73 -0.91
N CYS A 79 -2.56 8.40 -0.60
CA CYS A 79 -3.23 7.25 -1.21
C CYS A 79 -3.57 7.49 -2.69
N ALA A 80 -3.91 8.71 -3.09
CA ALA A 80 -4.14 9.02 -4.49
C ALA A 80 -2.86 8.81 -5.31
N ASP A 81 -1.72 9.26 -4.78
CA ASP A 81 -0.41 9.10 -5.43
C ASP A 81 0.02 7.63 -5.48
N LEU A 82 -0.16 6.89 -4.37
CA LEU A 82 0.08 5.46 -4.31
C LEU A 82 -0.76 4.69 -5.34
N ARG A 83 -2.04 5.05 -5.47
CA ARG A 83 -2.94 4.41 -6.44
C ARG A 83 -2.45 4.67 -7.85
N ALA A 84 -2.13 5.91 -8.19
CA ALA A 84 -1.65 6.27 -9.52
C ALA A 84 -0.37 5.50 -9.89
N LEU A 85 0.57 5.37 -8.94
CA LEU A 85 1.80 4.60 -9.15
C LEU A 85 1.50 3.13 -9.44
N ILE A 86 0.66 2.48 -8.63
CA ILE A 86 0.32 1.07 -8.80
C ILE A 86 -0.45 0.84 -10.11
N GLU A 87 -1.44 1.68 -10.42
CA GLU A 87 -2.22 1.58 -11.66
C GLU A 87 -1.33 1.79 -12.89
N GLY A 88 -0.34 2.68 -12.82
CA GLY A 88 0.64 2.90 -13.89
C GLY A 88 1.55 1.70 -14.15
N VAL A 89 1.86 0.89 -13.13
CA VAL A 89 2.67 -0.33 -13.25
C VAL A 89 1.82 -1.52 -13.71
N ALA A 90 0.63 -1.69 -13.14
CA ALA A 90 -0.18 -2.88 -13.35
C ALA A 90 -1.14 -2.81 -14.53
N GLY A 91 -1.41 -1.61 -15.06
CA GLY A 91 -2.35 -1.40 -16.17
C GLY A 91 -3.82 -1.66 -15.84
N CYS A 92 -4.16 -1.85 -14.56
CA CYS A 92 -5.52 -2.08 -14.08
C CYS A 92 -5.82 -1.26 -12.83
N ARG A 93 -7.12 -1.09 -12.53
CA ARG A 93 -7.60 -0.27 -11.42
C ARG A 93 -7.21 -0.88 -10.07
N ALA A 94 -6.71 -0.03 -9.16
CA ALA A 94 -6.41 -0.39 -7.79
C ALA A 94 -7.38 0.28 -6.79
N ALA A 95 -7.77 -0.47 -5.77
CA ALA A 95 -8.48 0.05 -4.60
C ALA A 95 -7.53 0.15 -3.40
N ILE A 96 -7.64 1.22 -2.64
CA ILE A 96 -6.83 1.43 -1.43
C ILE A 96 -7.76 1.59 -0.23
N ARG A 97 -7.49 0.84 0.83
CA ARG A 97 -8.17 0.94 2.12
C ARG A 97 -7.14 1.27 3.18
N VAL A 98 -7.43 2.31 3.97
CA VAL A 98 -6.55 2.76 5.05
C VAL A 98 -7.28 2.66 6.38
N MET A 99 -6.59 2.10 7.37
CA MET A 99 -7.07 2.06 8.75
C MET A 99 -6.01 2.62 9.70
N THR A 100 -6.47 3.38 10.69
CA THR A 100 -5.62 3.83 11.78
C THR A 100 -5.58 2.76 12.85
N LEU A 101 -4.38 2.34 13.23
CA LEU A 101 -4.13 1.43 14.34
C LEU A 101 -4.33 2.18 15.66
N ASP A 102 -4.70 1.45 16.70
CA ASP A 102 -4.69 1.97 18.07
C ASP A 102 -3.25 1.87 18.63
N PRO A 103 -2.61 2.99 19.02
CA PRO A 103 -1.27 2.99 19.59
C PRO A 103 -1.13 2.17 20.88
N GLU A 104 -2.19 2.03 21.69
CA GLU A 104 -2.11 1.33 22.97
C GLU A 104 -2.05 -0.19 22.80
N THR A 105 -2.70 -0.70 21.74
CA THR A 105 -2.81 -2.14 21.46
C THR A 105 -1.89 -2.62 20.34
N TYR A 106 -1.26 -1.69 19.62
CA TYR A 106 -0.31 -2.03 18.56
C TYR A 106 1.08 -2.36 19.12
N ILE A 107 1.38 -3.66 19.20
CA ILE A 107 2.69 -4.17 19.63
C ILE A 107 3.43 -4.70 18.40
N ALA A 108 4.66 -4.22 18.18
CA ALA A 108 5.54 -4.72 17.14
C ALA A 108 6.94 -4.95 17.73
N LEU A 109 7.51 -6.13 17.45
CA LEU A 109 8.91 -6.45 17.70
C LEU A 109 9.65 -6.40 16.37
N LYS A 110 10.74 -5.62 16.31
CA LYS A 110 11.54 -5.38 15.10
C LYS A 110 13.01 -5.58 15.38
#